data_AF-A0A1E1XMG0-F1
#
_entry.id   AF-A0A1E1XMG0-F1
#
_cell.length_a   1.000
_cell.length_b   1.000
_cell.length_c   1.000
_cell.angle_alpha   90.00
_cell.angle_beta   90.00
_cell.angle_gamma   90.00
#
_symmetry.space_group_name_H-M   'P 1'
#
loop_
_entity.id
_entity.type
_entity.pdbx_description
1 polymer ?
#
loop_
_entity_poly.entity_id
_entity_poly.type
_entity_poly.pdbx_seq_one_letter_code
_entity_poly.pdbx_strand_id
1 'polypeptide(L)'
;LKDGKMAEWVREQTRVNDILVEIKRKKWAWAGHVMRRQDNRWSLRVTEWIPRESKCSRGRQKVRWADEIKKFAGIQWRQLTKDRVNWRDMGEAFALQWV
;
A
#
# COMPACT_ATOMS: atom_id res chain seq x y z
N LEU A 1 24.93 -31.14 -10.01
CA LEU A 1 24.38 -30.94 -8.66
C LEU A 1 23.40 -29.78 -8.73
N LYS A 2 22.11 -30.00 -8.42
CA LYS A 2 21.08 -28.95 -8.38
C LYS A 2 21.03 -28.43 -6.94
N ASP A 3 21.74 -27.34 -6.65
CA ASP A 3 21.62 -26.62 -5.39
C ASP A 3 20.30 -25.81 -5.34
N GLY A 4 19.18 -26.51 -5.52
CA GLY A 4 17.84 -25.93 -5.50
C GLY A 4 17.31 -25.86 -4.08
N LYS A 5 17.84 -24.95 -3.25
CA LYS A 5 17.20 -24.64 -1.96
C LYS A 5 15.86 -23.95 -2.23
N MET A 6 14.80 -24.44 -1.60
CA MET A 6 13.47 -23.83 -1.69
C MET A 6 13.47 -22.44 -1.04
N ALA A 7 12.70 -21.51 -1.61
CA ALA A 7 12.59 -20.16 -1.06
C ALA A 7 12.07 -20.17 0.39
N GLU A 8 11.18 -21.11 0.73
CA GLU A 8 10.71 -21.33 2.11
C GLU A 8 11.85 -21.69 3.05
N TRP A 9 12.71 -22.63 2.64
CA TRP A 9 13.89 -23.02 3.42
C TRP A 9 14.82 -21.83 3.68
N VAL A 10 15.05 -20.99 2.67
CA VAL A 10 15.88 -19.78 2.83
C VAL A 10 15.25 -18.79 3.82
N ARG A 11 13.93 -18.60 3.78
CA ARG A 11 13.20 -17.72 4.73
C ARG A 11 13.27 -18.25 6.16
N GLU A 12 13.10 -19.56 6.34
CA GLU A 12 13.20 -20.21 7.65
C GLU A 12 14.60 -20.04 8.27
N GLN A 13 15.65 -20.21 7.46
CA GLN A 13 17.03 -20.05 7.93
C GLN A 13 17.40 -18.60 8.23
N THR A 14 16.96 -17.65 7.39
CA THR A 14 17.35 -16.24 7.52
C THR A 14 16.52 -15.49 8.56
N ARG A 15 15.33 -16.01 8.93
CA ARG A 15 14.34 -15.33 9.79
C ARG A 15 14.03 -13.89 9.33
N VAL A 16 14.19 -13.63 8.03
CA VAL A 16 13.96 -12.32 7.44
C VAL A 16 12.46 -12.13 7.29
N ASN A 17 11.95 -11.00 7.79
CA ASN A 17 10.56 -10.61 7.60
C ASN A 17 10.23 -10.54 6.11
N ASP A 18 9.02 -10.96 5.74
CA ASP A 18 8.59 -10.90 4.35
C ASP A 18 8.64 -9.45 3.85
N ILE A 19 9.41 -9.23 2.78
CA ILE A 19 9.60 -7.92 2.18
C ILE A 19 8.27 -7.34 1.67
N LEU A 20 7.33 -8.18 1.25
CA LEU A 20 6.01 -7.74 0.81
C LEU A 20 5.25 -7.10 1.97
N VAL A 21 5.26 -7.72 3.15
CA VAL A 21 4.63 -7.17 4.37
C VAL A 21 5.21 -5.80 4.69
N GLU A 22 6.54 -5.66 4.66
CA GLU A 22 7.22 -4.39 4.92
C GLU A 22 6.89 -3.31 3.87
N ILE A 23 6.82 -3.68 2.59
CA ILE A 23 6.38 -2.77 1.52
C ILE A 23 4.95 -2.29 1.78
N LYS A 24 4.02 -3.20 2.16
CA LYS A 24 2.62 -2.86 2.41
C LYS A 24 2.46 -1.97 3.64
N ARG A 25 3.18 -2.28 4.74
CA ARG A 25 3.23 -1.43 5.94
C ARG A 25 3.69 -0.02 5.61
N LYS A 26 4.80 0.12 4.87
CA LYS A 26 5.33 1.44 4.46
C LYS A 26 4.35 2.18 3.54
N LYS A 27 3.72 1.48 2.59
CA LYS A 27 2.69 2.05 1.72
C LYS A 27 1.51 2.62 2.53
N TRP A 28 1.04 1.86 3.51
CA TRP A 28 -0.08 2.25 4.38
C TRP A 28 0.28 3.44 5.29
N ALA A 29 1.48 3.42 5.88
CA ALA A 29 1.99 4.52 6.69
C ALA A 29 2.15 5.81 5.89
N TRP A 30 2.69 5.72 4.67
CA TRP A 30 2.81 6.84 3.74
C TRP A 30 1.44 7.43 3.38
N ALA A 31 0.46 6.58 3.06
CA ALA A 31 -0.89 7.02 2.73
C ALA A 31 -1.51 7.85 3.86
N GLY A 32 -1.44 7.35 5.09
CA GLY A 32 -1.92 8.09 6.25
C GLY A 32 -1.14 9.39 6.50
N HIS A 33 0.18 9.36 6.34
CA HIS A 33 1.01 10.56 6.50
C HIS A 33 0.63 11.66 5.50
N VAL A 34 0.49 11.31 4.22
CA VAL A 34 0.17 12.30 3.17
C VAL A 34 -1.23 12.85 3.35
N MET A 35 -2.26 12.03 3.64
CA MET A 35 -3.64 12.52 3.79
C MET A 35 -3.84 13.45 4.99
N ARG A 36 -3.03 13.32 6.04
CA ARG A 36 -3.09 14.20 7.23
C ARG A 36 -2.35 15.53 7.05
N ARG A 37 -1.56 15.69 5.99
CA ARG A 37 -0.86 16.95 5.69
C ARG A 37 -1.86 18.03 5.27
N GLN A 38 -1.70 19.23 5.81
CA GLN A 38 -2.51 20.41 5.45
C GLN A 38 -1.71 21.50 4.71
N ASP A 39 -0.45 21.22 4.39
CA ASP A 39 0.51 22.19 3.83
C ASP A 39 0.37 22.38 2.29
N ASN A 40 -0.72 21.90 1.69
CA ASN A 40 -1.05 22.00 0.25
C ASN A 40 0.11 21.57 -0.69
N ARG A 41 1.00 20.69 -0.21
CA ARG A 41 2.13 20.22 -0.99
C ARG A 41 1.68 19.38 -2.18
N TRP A 42 2.49 19.40 -3.22
CA TRP A 42 2.30 18.59 -4.43
C TRP A 42 2.16 17.09 -4.13
N SER A 43 2.75 16.59 -3.04
CA SER A 43 2.62 15.18 -2.62
C SER A 43 1.18 14.76 -2.38
N LEU A 44 0.35 15.62 -1.77
CA LEU A 44 -1.07 15.35 -1.58
C LEU A 44 -1.79 15.35 -2.95
N ARG A 45 -1.55 16.39 -3.75
CA ARG A 45 -2.17 16.55 -5.07
C ARG A 45 -1.87 15.38 -6.00
N VAL A 46 -0.62 14.91 -6.06
CA VAL A 46 -0.22 13.75 -6.89
C VAL A 46 -0.86 12.46 -6.39
N THR A 47 -0.95 12.29 -5.06
CA THR A 47 -1.55 11.08 -4.47
C THR A 47 -3.07 11.02 -4.70
N GLU A 48 -3.76 12.17 -4.63
CA GLU A 48 -5.19 12.29 -4.86
C GLU A 48 -5.55 12.54 -6.33
N TRP A 49 -4.57 12.62 -7.23
CA TRP A 49 -4.81 12.98 -8.61
C TRP A 49 -5.65 11.91 -9.32
N ILE A 50 -6.87 12.28 -9.70
CA ILE A 50 -7.77 11.45 -10.50
C ILE A 50 -7.80 12.03 -11.92
N PRO A 51 -7.12 11.41 -12.90
CA PRO A 51 -7.24 11.83 -14.28
C PRO A 51 -8.66 11.57 -14.78
N ARG A 52 -9.36 12.63 -15.20
CA ARG A 52 -10.78 12.61 -15.59
C ARG A 52 -11.02 12.01 -16.99
N GLU A 53 -10.03 12.03 -17.87
CA GLU A 53 -10.25 11.78 -19.31
C GLU A 53 -9.31 10.76 -19.97
N SER A 54 -8.46 10.06 -19.21
CA SER A 54 -7.46 9.19 -19.84
C SER A 54 -8.05 7.85 -20.27
N LYS A 55 -8.37 7.70 -21.57
CA LYS A 55 -8.39 6.38 -22.22
C LYS A 55 -7.00 5.77 -22.05
N CYS A 56 -6.85 4.75 -21.19
CA CYS A 56 -5.59 3.99 -21.14
C CYS A 56 -5.41 3.28 -22.47
N SER A 57 -4.20 3.32 -23.03
CA SER A 57 -3.84 2.51 -24.18
C SER A 57 -4.15 1.03 -23.93
N ARG A 58 -4.50 0.29 -25.00
CA ARG A 58 -4.75 -1.16 -24.90
C ARG A 58 -3.55 -1.83 -24.22
N GLY A 59 -3.80 -2.61 -23.17
CA GLY A 59 -2.78 -3.32 -22.39
C GLY A 59 -2.32 -2.64 -21.10
N ARG A 60 -2.55 -1.33 -20.91
CA ARG A 60 -2.17 -0.66 -19.65
C ARG A 60 -3.25 -0.87 -18.58
N GLN A 61 -2.85 -1.41 -17.42
CA GLN A 61 -3.74 -1.55 -16.28
C GLN A 61 -4.24 -0.17 -15.82
N LYS A 62 -5.55 -0.09 -15.53
CA LYS A 62 -6.20 1.11 -14.99
C LYS A 62 -5.99 1.27 -13.47
N VAL A 63 -5.24 0.34 -12.85
CA VAL A 63 -5.01 0.28 -11.40
C VAL A 63 -4.08 1.43 -11.00
N ARG A 64 -4.52 2.22 -10.04
CA ARG A 64 -3.78 3.33 -9.45
C ARG A 64 -3.16 2.91 -8.13
N TRP A 65 -2.17 3.70 -7.70
CA TRP A 65 -1.48 3.47 -6.43
C TRP A 65 -2.45 3.38 -5.23
N ALA A 66 -3.44 4.29 -5.16
CA ALA A 66 -4.42 4.37 -4.08
C ALA A 66 -5.56 3.33 -4.19
N ASP A 67 -5.72 2.66 -5.33
CA ASP A 67 -6.84 1.73 -5.54
C ASP A 67 -6.76 0.53 -4.60
N GLU A 68 -5.54 0.11 -4.25
CA GLU A 68 -5.33 -0.97 -3.28
C GLU A 68 -5.80 -0.58 -1.87
N ILE A 69 -5.49 0.64 -1.44
CA ILE A 69 -5.91 1.20 -0.15
C ILE A 69 -7.44 1.38 -0.15
N LYS A 70 -7.99 1.89 -1.25
CA LYS A 70 -9.43 2.07 -1.43
C LYS A 70 -10.19 0.74 -1.45
N LYS A 71 -9.59 -0.31 -2.01
CA LYS A 71 -10.17 -1.66 -2.02
C LYS A 71 -10.28 -2.24 -0.60
N PHE A 72 -9.31 -1.94 0.26
CA PHE A 72 -9.28 -2.43 1.64
C PHE A 72 -10.09 -1.55 2.61
N ALA A 73 -9.82 -0.25 2.69
CA ALA A 73 -10.47 0.69 3.64
C ALA A 73 -11.71 1.42 3.08
N GLY A 74 -12.13 1.10 1.85
CA GLY A 74 -13.31 1.69 1.23
C GLY A 74 -13.10 3.12 0.71
N ILE A 75 -14.18 3.74 0.25
CA ILE A 75 -14.15 5.08 -0.40
C ILE A 75 -13.75 6.19 0.58
N GLN A 76 -14.09 6.04 1.86
CA GLN A 76 -13.84 7.02 2.92
C GLN A 76 -12.46 6.87 3.58
N TRP A 77 -11.54 6.07 3.01
CA TRP A 77 -10.20 5.85 3.56
C TRP A 77 -9.46 7.15 3.90
N ARG A 78 -9.65 8.23 3.12
CA ARG A 78 -9.10 9.56 3.39
C ARG A 78 -9.50 10.09 4.76
N GLN A 79 -10.77 9.96 5.13
CA GLN A 79 -11.30 10.40 6.42
C GLN A 79 -10.80 9.49 7.55
N LEU A 80 -10.76 8.17 7.30
CA LEU A 80 -10.25 7.18 8.25
C LEU A 80 -8.80 7.45 8.65
N THR A 81 -7.99 8.03 7.75
CA THR A 81 -6.60 8.41 8.09
C THR A 81 -6.49 9.42 9.25
N LYS A 82 -7.55 10.19 9.56
CA LYS A 82 -7.50 11.17 10.66
C LYS A 82 -7.38 10.50 12.02
N ASP A 83 -8.02 9.35 12.19
CA ASP A 83 -7.85 8.51 13.37
C ASP A 83 -6.55 7.70 13.25
N ARG A 84 -5.54 8.09 14.01
CA ARG A 84 -4.22 7.46 13.95
C ARG A 84 -4.21 6.05 14.53
N VAL A 85 -5.05 5.77 15.52
CA VAL A 85 -5.10 4.47 16.20
C VAL A 85 -5.75 3.48 15.24
N ASN A 86 -6.97 3.79 14.79
CA ASN A 86 -7.68 2.97 13.82
C ASN A 86 -6.86 2.79 12.52
N TRP A 87 -6.19 3.84 12.03
CA TRP A 87 -5.34 3.73 10.85
C TRP A 87 -4.14 2.80 11.06
N ARG A 88 -3.55 2.78 12.25
CA ARG A 88 -2.44 1.87 12.57
C ARG A 88 -2.93 0.41 12.57
N ASP A 89 -4.04 0.15 13.25
CA ASP A 89 -4.59 -1.21 13.40
C ASP A 89 -5.06 -1.79 12.06
N MET A 90 -5.73 -0.97 11.24
CA MET A 90 -6.06 -1.33 9.86
C MET A 90 -4.81 -1.63 9.01
N GLY A 91 -3.69 -0.96 9.28
CA GLY A 91 -2.44 -1.16 8.56
C GLY A 91 -1.81 -2.52 8.79
N GLU A 92 -1.96 -3.07 10.00
CA GLU A 92 -1.52 -4.42 10.32
C GLU A 92 -2.35 -5.46 9.57
N ALA A 93 -3.69 -5.32 9.61
CA ALA A 93 -4.59 -6.18 8.85
C ALA A 93 -4.37 -6.09 7.33
N PHE A 94 -4.13 -4.88 6.81
CA PHE A 94 -3.81 -4.66 5.40
C PHE A 94 -2.52 -5.37 4.97
N ALA A 95 -1.49 -5.36 5.81
CA ALA A 95 -0.21 -6.00 5.50
C ALA A 95 -0.30 -7.53 5.57
N LEU A 96 -1.06 -8.08 6.52
CA LEU A 96 -1.27 -9.52 6.69
C LEU A 96 -2.09 -10.17 5.57
N GLN A 97 -2.87 -9.40 4.80
CA GLN A 97 -3.56 -9.92 3.60
C GLN A 97 -2.58 -10.47 2.53
N TRP A 98 -1.30 -10.11 2.61
CA TRP A 98 -0.26 -10.46 1.63
C TRP A 98 0.77 -11.46 2.15
N VAL A 99 0.49 -12.07 3.30
CA VAL A 99 1.20 -13.24 3.85
C VAL A 99 0.40 -14.48 3.49
#